data_AF-A0A973GJK3-F1
#
_entry.id   AF-A0A973GJK3-F1
#
_cell.length_a   1.000
_cell.length_b   1.000
_cell.length_c   1.000
_cell.angle_alpha   90.00
_cell.angle_beta   90.00
_cell.angle_gamma   90.00
#
_symmetry.space_group_name_H-M   'P 1'
#
loop_
_entity.id
_entity.type
_entity.pdbx_description
1 polymer ?
#
loop_
_entity_poly.entity_id
_entity_poly.type
_entity_poly.pdbx_seq_one_letter_code
_entity_poly.pdbx_strand_id
1 'polypeptide(L)'
;ATAFNKTVPYQTFAWHFGPQRETHMAAPGDLNYYDTIHAEANLIVAAAKNCTNLSGTTLFINLLPCPNCAKILCETDINEVVYSLDHSDGYAVALLEKAGKTVRRLIDSEKLIRSEV
;
A
#
# COMPACT_ATOMS: atom_id res chain seq x y z
N ALA A 1 12.11 3.04 -7.71
CA ALA A 1 12.37 2.27 -6.47
C ALA A 1 11.34 1.14 -6.38
N THR A 2 11.67 0.05 -5.68
CA THR A 2 10.73 -1.06 -5.40
C THR A 2 10.70 -1.32 -3.89
N ALA A 3 9.57 -1.80 -3.39
CA ALA A 3 9.40 -2.13 -1.98
C ALA A 3 8.34 -3.21 -1.81
N PHE A 4 8.34 -3.85 -0.64
CA PHE A 4 7.39 -4.87 -0.22
C PHE A 4 7.02 -4.67 1.25
N ASN A 5 5.97 -5.35 1.70
CA ASN A 5 5.53 -5.35 3.11
C ASN A 5 6.62 -5.98 3.98
N LYS A 6 7.14 -5.24 4.97
CA LYS A 6 8.20 -5.75 5.84
C LYS A 6 7.86 -5.60 7.31
N THR A 7 8.21 -6.61 8.09
CA THR A 7 8.19 -6.55 9.56
C THR A 7 9.34 -5.68 10.06
N VAL A 8 9.08 -4.83 11.03
CA VAL A 8 10.04 -3.96 11.71
C VAL A 8 10.14 -4.32 13.20
N PRO A 9 11.29 -4.06 13.87
CA PRO A 9 12.52 -3.41 13.38
C PRO A 9 13.32 -4.24 12.37
N TYR A 10 13.13 -5.56 12.31
CA TYR A 10 13.79 -6.46 11.36
C TYR A 10 12.90 -7.65 10.99
N GLN A 11 13.22 -8.34 9.89
CA GLN A 11 12.31 -9.28 9.24
C GLN A 11 11.87 -10.48 10.11
N THR A 12 12.74 -10.97 10.99
CA THR A 12 12.45 -12.09 11.89
C THR A 12 11.91 -11.66 13.25
N PHE A 13 11.55 -10.39 13.45
CA PHE A 13 11.12 -9.87 14.75
C PHE A 13 9.92 -10.63 15.33
N ALA A 14 8.87 -10.83 14.54
CA ALA A 14 7.69 -11.60 14.96
C ALA A 14 8.00 -13.07 15.28
N TRP A 15 9.09 -13.63 14.74
CA TRP A 15 9.49 -15.01 15.02
C TRP A 15 10.16 -15.14 16.38
N HIS A 16 10.92 -14.12 16.81
CA HIS A 16 11.59 -14.12 18.11
C HIS A 16 10.67 -13.68 19.25
N PHE A 17 9.74 -12.76 18.98
CA PHE A 17 8.91 -12.13 20.01
C PHE A 17 7.41 -12.41 19.89
N GLY A 18 7.01 -13.21 18.90
CA GLY A 18 5.62 -13.49 18.57
C GLY A 18 4.96 -12.36 17.77
N PRO A 19 3.81 -12.64 17.11
CA PRO A 19 3.01 -11.61 16.46
C PRO A 19 2.49 -10.61 17.50
N GLN A 20 2.77 -9.32 17.30
CA GLN A 20 2.46 -8.29 18.31
C GLN A 20 0.98 -8.23 18.66
N ARG A 21 0.11 -8.48 17.67
CA ARG A 21 -1.34 -8.54 17.85
C ARG A 21 -1.77 -9.64 18.84
N GLU A 22 -1.13 -10.80 18.78
CA GLU A 22 -1.46 -11.97 19.62
C GLU A 22 -0.90 -11.81 21.02
N THR A 23 0.34 -11.32 21.14
CA THR A 23 0.99 -11.13 22.44
C THR A 23 0.32 -10.07 23.31
N HIS A 24 -0.30 -9.06 22.68
CA HIS A 24 -1.05 -8.00 23.37
C HIS A 24 -2.55 -8.27 23.45
N MET A 25 -3.03 -9.42 22.96
CA MET A 25 -4.46 -9.79 22.90
C MET A 25 -5.33 -8.67 22.31
N ALA A 26 -4.86 -8.06 21.22
CA ALA A 26 -5.52 -6.91 20.63
C ALA A 26 -6.92 -7.28 20.09
N ALA A 27 -7.91 -6.44 20.39
CA ALA A 27 -9.28 -6.65 19.95
C ALA A 27 -9.38 -6.72 18.41
N PRO A 28 -10.36 -7.45 17.84
CA PRO A 28 -10.66 -7.39 16.41
C PRO A 28 -10.73 -5.94 15.91
N GLY A 29 -9.94 -5.61 14.88
CA GLY A 29 -9.89 -4.26 14.31
C GLY A 29 -9.00 -3.24 15.04
N ASP A 30 -8.42 -3.57 16.20
CA ASP A 30 -7.42 -2.71 16.84
C ASP A 30 -6.13 -2.70 16.01
N LEU A 31 -5.77 -1.52 15.49
CA LEU A 31 -4.61 -1.27 14.61
C LEU A 31 -3.34 -0.82 15.36
N ASN A 32 -3.35 -0.77 16.70
CA ASN A 32 -2.20 -0.30 17.47
C ASN A 32 -1.05 -1.31 17.55
N TYR A 33 -1.34 -2.60 17.36
CA TYR A 33 -0.37 -3.70 17.52
C TYR A 33 -0.02 -4.36 16.18
N TYR A 34 0.53 -3.57 15.26
CA TYR A 34 1.04 -4.02 13.96
C TYR A 34 2.50 -3.60 13.78
N ASP A 35 3.35 -4.58 13.53
CA ASP A 35 4.79 -4.44 13.34
C ASP A 35 5.19 -4.47 11.85
N THR A 36 4.23 -4.35 10.94
CA THR A 36 4.47 -4.40 9.49
C THR A 36 4.34 -3.02 8.86
N ILE A 37 5.37 -2.60 8.13
CA ILE A 37 5.30 -1.46 7.22
C ILE A 37 4.87 -1.96 5.86
N HIS A 38 3.80 -1.36 5.33
CA HIS A 38 3.30 -1.67 3.99
C HIS A 38 4.28 -1.23 2.90
N ALA A 39 4.20 -1.89 1.74
CA ALA A 39 5.06 -1.64 0.59
C ALA A 39 5.07 -0.15 0.17
N GLU A 40 3.92 0.52 0.21
CA GLU A 40 3.74 1.93 -0.12
C GLU A 40 4.59 2.82 0.79
N ALA A 41 4.39 2.70 2.10
CA ALA A 41 5.14 3.49 3.08
C ALA A 41 6.63 3.17 3.03
N ASN A 42 6.98 1.90 2.83
CA ASN A 42 8.35 1.46 2.69
C ASN A 42 9.02 2.04 1.42
N LEU A 43 8.27 2.17 0.32
CA LEU A 43 8.74 2.78 -0.93
C LEU A 43 9.04 4.27 -0.72
N ILE A 44 8.17 5.01 -0.04
CA ILE A 44 8.41 6.42 0.29
C ILE A 44 9.65 6.58 1.18
N VAL A 45 9.79 5.74 2.20
CA VAL A 45 10.98 5.74 3.07
C VAL A 45 12.25 5.42 2.27
N ALA A 46 12.21 4.42 1.38
CA ALA A 46 13.34 4.07 0.54
C ALA A 46 13.70 5.19 -0.45
N ALA A 47 12.70 5.85 -1.04
CA ALA A 47 12.91 6.99 -1.91
C ALA A 47 13.57 8.16 -1.15
N ALA A 48 13.08 8.47 0.05
CA ALA A 48 13.68 9.50 0.90
C ALA A 48 15.13 9.18 1.28
N LYS A 49 15.41 7.94 1.70
CA LYS A 49 16.77 7.50 2.04
C LYS A 49 17.74 7.57 0.87
N ASN A 50 17.26 7.29 -0.34
CA ASN A 50 18.07 7.25 -1.56
C ASN A 50 18.01 8.57 -2.33
N CYS A 51 17.47 9.65 -1.75
CA CYS A 51 17.25 10.94 -2.42
C CYS A 51 16.58 10.81 -3.80
N THR A 52 15.67 9.85 -3.94
CA THR A 52 14.93 9.60 -5.19
C THR A 52 13.77 10.56 -5.30
N ASN A 53 13.75 11.37 -6.36
CA ASN A 53 12.62 12.24 -6.66
C ASN A 53 11.40 11.41 -7.09
N LEU A 54 10.26 11.61 -6.44
CA LEU A 54 8.99 10.96 -6.75
C LEU A 54 8.03 11.84 -7.56
N SER A 55 8.41 13.08 -7.84
CA SER A 55 7.59 14.03 -8.60
C SER A 55 7.31 13.53 -10.01
N GLY A 56 6.03 13.52 -10.39
CA GLY A 56 5.59 13.11 -11.72
C GLY A 56 5.66 11.60 -11.97
N THR A 57 5.93 10.79 -10.94
CA THR A 57 6.08 9.33 -11.11
C THR A 57 4.74 8.59 -11.05
N THR A 58 4.75 7.35 -11.55
CA THR A 58 3.64 6.39 -11.45
C THR A 58 4.00 5.29 -10.47
N LEU A 59 3.14 5.05 -9.49
CA LEU A 59 3.22 3.92 -8.56
C LEU A 59 2.44 2.72 -9.09
N PHE A 60 3.10 1.59 -9.28
CA PHE A 60 2.45 0.31 -9.54
C PHE A 60 2.37 -0.53 -8.27
N ILE A 61 1.18 -1.02 -7.94
CA ILE A 61 0.94 -1.85 -6.76
C ILE A 61 0.00 -3.01 -7.08
N ASN A 62 0.19 -4.15 -6.42
CA ASN A 62 -0.67 -5.31 -6.62
C ASN A 62 -2.05 -5.14 -5.96
N LEU A 63 -2.10 -4.58 -4.75
CA LEU A 63 -3.30 -4.38 -3.96
C LEU A 63 -3.53 -2.89 -3.74
N LEU A 64 -4.79 -2.45 -3.87
CA LEU A 64 -5.18 -1.07 -3.59
C LEU A 64 -4.71 -0.66 -2.18
N PRO A 65 -4.14 0.54 -1.98
CA PRO A 65 -3.53 0.91 -0.71
C PRO A 65 -4.56 0.99 0.42
N CYS A 66 -4.15 0.58 1.62
CA CYS A 66 -5.00 0.72 2.80
C CYS A 66 -5.26 2.21 3.12
N PRO A 67 -6.27 2.57 3.94
CA PRO A 67 -6.58 3.97 4.23
C PRO A 67 -5.40 4.80 4.74
N ASN A 68 -4.50 4.21 5.54
CA ASN A 68 -3.30 4.91 6.01
C ASN A 68 -2.28 5.15 4.90
N CYS A 69 -2.05 4.17 4.04
CA CYS A 69 -1.13 4.32 2.91
C CYS A 69 -1.72 5.28 1.85
N ALA A 70 -3.03 5.24 1.61
CA ALA A 70 -3.70 6.17 0.71
C ALA A 70 -3.54 7.63 1.19
N LYS A 71 -3.73 7.90 2.48
CA LYS A 71 -3.46 9.23 3.07
C LYS A 71 -2.00 9.67 2.86
N ILE A 72 -1.03 8.78 3.09
CA ILE A 72 0.38 9.10 2.83
C ILE A 72 0.59 9.45 1.36
N LEU A 73 0.03 8.65 0.45
CA LEU A 73 0.16 8.88 -0.99
C LEU A 73 -0.47 10.20 -1.43
N CYS A 74 -1.56 10.66 -0.81
CA CYS A 74 -2.15 11.97 -1.09
C CYS A 74 -1.13 13.11 -0.93
N GLU A 75 -0.26 13.02 0.08
CA GLU A 75 0.75 14.02 0.42
C GLU A 75 2.07 13.88 -0.38
N THR A 76 2.16 12.92 -1.30
CA THR A 76 3.37 12.74 -2.14
C THR A 76 3.25 13.47 -3.47
N ASP A 77 4.35 13.62 -4.21
CA ASP A 77 4.33 14.17 -5.58
C ASP A 77 4.14 13.08 -6.67
N ILE A 78 3.76 11.86 -6.29
CA ILE A 78 3.42 10.79 -7.24
C ILE A 78 2.16 11.21 -7.99
N ASN A 79 2.15 11.20 -9.33
CA ASN A 79 0.99 11.67 -10.09
C ASN A 79 -0.06 10.57 -10.31
N GLU A 80 0.38 9.32 -10.36
CA GLU A 80 -0.47 8.21 -10.78
C GLU A 80 -0.29 6.98 -9.89
N VAL A 81 -1.40 6.30 -9.58
CA VAL A 81 -1.43 5.01 -8.89
C VAL A 81 -2.14 3.97 -9.77
N VAL A 82 -1.42 2.91 -10.12
CA VAL A 82 -1.94 1.77 -10.88
C VAL A 82 -2.01 0.56 -9.96
N TYR A 83 -3.20 -0.03 -9.81
CA TYR A 83 -3.45 -1.15 -8.90
C TYR A 83 -4.12 -2.34 -9.59
N SER A 84 -3.99 -3.57 -9.07
CA SER A 84 -4.62 -4.76 -9.68
C SER A 84 -5.84 -5.27 -8.91
N LEU A 85 -5.72 -5.38 -7.58
CA LEU A 85 -6.75 -5.94 -6.69
C LEU A 85 -7.36 -4.84 -5.82
N ASP A 86 -8.68 -4.87 -5.64
CA ASP A 86 -9.39 -3.99 -4.71
C ASP A 86 -9.85 -4.78 -3.48
N HIS A 87 -9.70 -4.19 -2.29
CA HIS A 87 -10.14 -4.76 -1.01
C HIS A 87 -10.98 -3.76 -0.18
N SER A 88 -11.26 -2.58 -0.73
CA SER A 88 -11.86 -1.46 0.02
C SER A 88 -13.00 -0.79 -0.76
N ASP A 89 -13.60 -1.51 -1.72
CA ASP A 89 -14.72 -1.06 -2.55
C ASP A 89 -14.51 0.35 -3.14
N GLY A 90 -13.31 0.61 -3.65
CA GLY A 90 -12.96 1.90 -4.27
C GLY A 90 -12.76 3.08 -3.31
N TYR A 91 -12.80 2.91 -1.98
CA TYR A 91 -12.58 4.01 -1.03
C TYR A 91 -11.26 4.77 -1.29
N ALA A 92 -10.15 4.03 -1.43
CA ALA A 92 -8.85 4.63 -1.67
C ALA A 92 -8.75 5.30 -3.05
N VAL A 93 -9.49 4.80 -4.06
CA VAL A 93 -9.58 5.42 -5.38
C VAL A 93 -10.17 6.82 -5.25
N ALA A 94 -11.36 6.92 -4.65
CA ALA A 94 -12.06 8.19 -4.47
C ALA A 94 -11.23 9.21 -3.65
N LEU A 95 -10.47 8.73 -2.65
CA LEU A 95 -9.60 9.58 -1.84
C LEU A 95 -8.42 10.13 -2.66
N LEU A 96 -7.73 9.27 -3.42
CA LEU A 96 -6.58 9.66 -4.25
C LEU A 96 -6.97 10.59 -5.39
N GLU A 97 -8.11 10.34 -6.06
CA GLU A 97 -8.61 11.21 -7.12
C GLU A 97 -8.95 12.62 -6.60
N LYS A 98 -9.55 12.72 -5.41
CA LYS A 98 -9.80 14.02 -4.75
C LYS A 98 -8.51 14.76 -4.38
N ALA A 99 -7.42 14.04 -4.17
CA ALA A 99 -6.08 14.60 -3.98
C ALA A 99 -5.38 14.96 -5.30
N GLY A 100 -6.07 14.88 -6.44
CA GLY A 100 -5.53 15.24 -7.75
C GLY A 100 -4.70 14.14 -8.42
N LYS A 101 -4.80 12.89 -7.95
CA LYS A 101 -4.03 11.75 -8.47
C LYS A 101 -4.82 11.03 -9.55
N THR A 102 -4.12 10.57 -10.59
CA THR A 102 -4.72 9.64 -11.56
C THR A 102 -4.70 8.24 -10.98
N VAL A 103 -5.83 7.53 -11.00
CA VAL A 103 -5.91 6.15 -10.51
C VAL A 103 -6.42 5.24 -11.61
N ARG A 104 -5.70 4.14 -11.88
CA ARG A 104 -6.09 3.14 -12.88
C ARG A 104 -6.04 1.74 -12.32
N ARG A 105 -7.01 0.93 -12.71
CA ARG A 105 -7.01 -0.51 -12.43
C ARG A 105 -6.40 -1.26 -13.60
N LEU A 106 -5.39 -2.07 -13.33
CA LEU A 106 -4.84 -3.03 -14.28
C LEU A 106 -5.79 -4.23 -14.36
N ILE A 107 -6.43 -4.42 -15.52
CA ILE A 107 -7.25 -5.59 -15.83
C ILE A 107 -6.43 -6.48 -16.75
N ASP A 108 -6.22 -7.73 -16.33
CA ASP A 108 -5.57 -8.72 -17.18
C ASP A 108 -6.49 -9.10 -18.34
N SER A 109 -5.92 -9.16 -19.55
CA SER A 109 -6.60 -9.57 -20.78
C SER A 109 -7.37 -10.89 -20.65
N GLU A 110 -6.82 -11.88 -19.92
CA GLU A 110 -7.52 -13.16 -19.69
C GLU A 110 -8.74 -13.03 -18.78
N LYS A 111 -8.74 -12.05 -17.87
CA LYS A 111 -9.88 -11.78 -16.98
C LYS A 111 -10.98 -10.98 -17.67
N LEU A 112 -10.62 -10.12 -18.61
CA LEU A 112 -11.57 -9.35 -19.42
C LEU A 112 -12.45 -10.28 -20.27
N ILE A 113 -11.85 -11.30 -20.90
CA ILE A 113 -12.55 -12.29 -21.72
C ILE A 113 -13.56 -13.11 -20.90
N ARG A 114 -13.28 -13.36 -19.61
CA ARG A 114 -14.15 -14.14 -18.71
C ARG A 114 -15.30 -13.33 -18.10
N SER A 115 -15.27 -12.01 -18.15
CA SER A 115 -16.38 -11.16 -17.68
C SER A 115 -17.43 -10.88 -18.75
N GLU A 116 -17.15 -11.20 -20.01
CA GLU A 116 -18.03 -11.00 -21.16
C GLU A 116 -18.79 -12.27 -21.61
N VAL A 117 -18.56 -13.40 -20.92
CA VAL A 117 -19.24 -14.70 -21.15
C VAL A 117 -20.07 -15.05 -19.93
#